data_AF-A0A1B9D8L0-F1
#
_entry.id   AF-A0A1B9D8L0-F1
#
_cell.length_a   1.000
_cell.length_b   1.000
_cell.length_c   1.000
_cell.angle_alpha   90.00
_cell.angle_beta   90.00
_cell.angle_gamma   90.00
#
_symmetry.space_group_name_H-M   'P 1'
#
loop_
_entity.id
_entity.type
_entity.pdbx_description
1 polymer ?
#
loop_
_entity_poly.entity_id
_entity_poly.type
_entity_poly.pdbx_seq_one_letter_code
_entity_poly.pdbx_strand_id
1 'polypeptide(L)' 'MADDTRQAPGENPEKATSEWVTGDEPMTGPQRSYLHTLAQEAGRDVPDDMTKAQASELIDELQQQTGRGN' A
#
# COMPACT_ATOMS: atom_id res chain seq x y z
N MET A 1 11.65 21.44 50.36
CA MET A 1 12.34 20.81 49.22
C MET A 1 11.31 19.94 48.53
N ALA A 2 10.73 20.46 47.44
CA ALA A 2 9.83 19.72 46.57
C ALA A 2 10.69 19.23 45.41
N ASP A 3 10.88 17.91 45.29
CA ASP A 3 11.43 17.34 44.07
C ASP A 3 10.32 16.51 43.43
N ASP A 4 9.75 17.17 42.43
CA ASP A 4 8.58 16.87 41.63
C ASP A 4 8.92 15.70 40.70
N THR A 5 8.13 14.64 40.80
CA THR A 5 8.18 13.44 39.97
C THR A 5 7.96 13.83 38.51
N ARG A 6 9.03 14.02 37.72
CA ARG A 6 8.94 14.20 36.27
C ARG A 6 9.43 12.96 35.55
N GLN A 7 8.59 11.94 35.53
CA GLN A 7 8.63 10.97 34.43
C GLN A 7 8.22 11.72 33.16
N ALA A 8 9.18 11.93 32.25
CA ALA A 8 8.86 12.36 30.90
C ALA A 8 8.06 11.22 30.22
N PRO A 9 6.94 11.51 29.55
CA PRO A 9 6.10 10.48 28.95
C PRO A 9 6.89 9.73 27.89
N GLY A 10 6.79 8.40 27.90
CA GLY A 10 7.16 7.58 26.76
C GLY A 10 6.25 7.91 25.59
N GLU A 11 6.60 8.95 24.84
CA GLU A 11 6.02 9.19 23.51
C GLU A 11 6.71 8.24 22.54
N ASN A 12 6.27 6.99 22.59
CA ASN A 12 6.36 6.10 21.45
C ASN A 12 5.77 6.87 20.26
N PRO A 13 6.50 7.11 19.15
CA PRO A 13 5.87 7.54 17.92
C PRO A 13 5.15 6.31 17.35
N GLU A 14 4.11 5.85 18.05
CA GLU A 14 3.02 5.08 17.51
C GLU A 14 2.30 6.00 16.55
N LYS A 15 2.96 6.22 15.40
CA LYS A 15 2.34 6.79 14.22
C LYS A 15 1.06 6.01 14.07
N ALA A 16 -0.06 6.70 14.24
CA ALA A 16 -1.35 6.23 13.80
C ALA A 16 -1.19 5.95 12.29
N THR A 17 -0.87 4.70 11.95
CA THR A 17 -0.69 4.26 10.56
C THR A 17 -1.97 4.46 9.75
N SER A 18 -3.10 4.66 10.44
CA SER A 18 -4.39 5.09 9.92
C SER A 18 -4.40 6.48 9.26
N GLU A 19 -3.38 7.32 9.45
CA GLU A 19 -3.27 8.65 8.79
C GLU A 19 -2.51 8.63 7.46
N TRP A 20 -1.97 7.48 7.02
CA TRP A 20 -1.30 7.36 5.73
C TRP A 20 -2.31 7.10 4.60
N VAL A 21 -3.09 8.13 4.27
CA VAL A 21 -4.17 8.12 3.25
C VAL A 21 -3.72 7.82 1.81
N THR A 22 -2.41 7.59 1.59
CA THR A 22 -1.88 7.34 0.23
C THR A 22 -2.44 6.08 -0.42
N GLY A 23 -3.04 5.18 0.35
CA GLY A 23 -3.67 3.97 -0.19
C GLY A 23 -4.94 4.25 -0.99
N ASP A 24 -5.72 5.26 -0.61
CA ASP A 24 -7.01 5.62 -1.24
C ASP A 24 -6.86 6.58 -2.44
N GLU A 25 -5.64 7.07 -2.70
CA GLU A 25 -5.35 7.85 -3.90
C GLU A 25 -5.60 7.00 -5.16
N PRO A 26 -5.95 7.61 -6.31
CA PRO A 26 -6.00 6.88 -7.58
C PRO A 26 -4.68 6.17 -7.86
N MET A 27 -4.74 5.00 -8.49
CA MET A 27 -3.53 4.29 -8.87
C MET A 27 -2.63 5.15 -9.75
N THR A 28 -1.33 5.04 -9.51
CA THR A 28 -0.34 5.79 -10.28
C THR A 28 -0.26 5.28 -11.71
N GLY A 29 0.18 6.12 -12.64
CA GLY A 29 0.42 5.71 -14.04
C GLY A 29 1.32 4.45 -14.16
N PRO A 30 2.45 4.36 -13.43
CA PRO A 30 3.28 3.15 -13.41
C PRO A 30 2.54 1.91 -12.91
N GLN A 31 1.75 2.02 -11.84
CA GLN A 31 0.93 0.90 -11.35
C GLN A 31 -0.05 0.43 -12.42
N ARG A 32 -0.77 1.37 -13.08
CA ARG A 32 -1.72 1.03 -14.15
C ARG A 32 -1.04 0.28 -15.30
N SER A 33 0.06 0.82 -15.83
CA SER A 33 0.78 0.20 -16.95
C SER A 33 1.28 -1.21 -16.62
N TYR A 34 1.79 -1.38 -15.40
CA TYR A 34 2.30 -2.67 -14.95
C TYR A 34 1.19 -3.68 -14.67
N LEU A 35 0.12 -3.25 -13.99
CA LEU A 35 -1.08 -4.05 -13.76
C LEU A 35 -1.67 -4.56 -15.08
N HIS A 36 -1.79 -3.71 -16.10
CA HIS A 36 -2.30 -4.11 -17.41
C HIS A 36 -1.42 -5.15 -18.11
N THR A 37 -0.09 -5.05 -17.96
CA THR A 37 0.85 -6.05 -18.50
C THR A 37 0.64 -7.41 -17.83
N LEU A 38 0.56 -7.41 -16.49
CA LEU A 38 0.33 -8.65 -15.74
C LEU A 38 -1.06 -9.25 -15.99
N ALA A 39 -2.08 -8.40 -16.13
CA ALA A 39 -3.45 -8.80 -16.44
C ALA A 39 -3.52 -9.48 -17.82
N GLN A 40 -2.87 -8.93 -18.84
CA GLN A 40 -2.78 -9.54 -20.16
C GLN A 40 -2.13 -10.94 -20.09
N GLU A 41 -1.03 -11.08 -19.37
CA GLU A 41 -0.31 -12.35 -19.23
C GLU A 41 -1.12 -13.39 -18.44
N ALA A 42 -1.85 -12.95 -17.42
CA ALA A 42 -2.76 -13.78 -16.66
C ALA A 42 -4.08 -14.08 -17.38
N GLY A 43 -4.35 -13.44 -18.53
CA GLY A 43 -5.63 -13.53 -19.23
C GLY A 43 -6.81 -13.00 -18.41
N ARG A 44 -6.58 -11.98 -17.57
CA ARG A 44 -7.60 -11.32 -16.73
C ARG A 44 -7.88 -9.91 -17.20
N ASP A 45 -9.12 -9.48 -17.03
CA ASP A 45 -9.50 -8.07 -17.12
C ASP A 45 -9.33 -7.40 -15.76
N VAL A 46 -8.85 -6.16 -15.76
CA VAL A 46 -8.65 -5.34 -14.56
C VAL A 46 -9.33 -3.98 -14.72
N PRO A 47 -10.01 -3.47 -13.68
CA PRO A 47 -10.65 -2.16 -13.76
C PRO A 47 -9.61 -1.03 -13.84
N ASP A 48 -9.91 -0.01 -14.65
CA ASP A 48 -9.09 1.19 -14.81
C ASP A 48 -9.23 2.21 -13.68
N ASP A 49 -10.25 2.03 -12.82
CA ASP A 49 -10.51 2.91 -11.69
C ASP A 49 -10.29 2.14 -10.39
N MET A 50 -9.05 2.18 -9.92
CA MET A 50 -8.59 1.52 -8.71
C MET A 50 -7.76 2.51 -7.91
N THR A 51 -7.78 2.36 -6.59
CA THR A 51 -6.86 3.08 -5.73
C THR A 51 -5.45 2.51 -5.84
N LYS A 52 -4.46 3.28 -5.40
CA LYS A 52 -3.06 2.90 -5.34
C LYS A 52 -2.86 1.64 -4.50
N ALA A 53 -3.57 1.52 -3.38
CA ALA A 53 -3.52 0.33 -2.53
C ALA A 53 -4.08 -0.90 -3.27
N GLN A 54 -5.28 -0.77 -3.85
CA GLN A 54 -5.91 -1.86 -4.59
C GLN A 54 -5.04 -2.32 -5.77
N ALA A 55 -4.44 -1.37 -6.50
CA ALA A 55 -3.55 -1.68 -7.61
C ALA A 55 -2.28 -2.41 -7.13
N SER A 56 -1.70 -2.00 -6.00
CA SER A 56 -0.56 -2.70 -5.38
C SER A 56 -0.91 -4.13 -4.98
N GLU A 57 -2.03 -4.35 -4.29
CA GLU A 57 -2.47 -5.69 -3.88
C GLU A 57 -2.70 -6.61 -5.10
N LEU A 58 -3.36 -6.09 -6.14
CA LEU A 58 -3.64 -6.87 -7.34
C LEU A 58 -2.37 -7.15 -8.18
N ILE A 59 -1.40 -6.24 -8.18
CA ILE A 59 -0.07 -6.50 -8.77
C ILE A 59 0.58 -7.70 -8.08
N ASP A 60 0.59 -7.76 -6.76
CA ASP A 60 1.21 -8.85 -6.01
C ASP A 60 0.51 -10.20 -6.30
N GLU A 61 -0.81 -10.20 -6.42
CA GLU A 61 -1.60 -11.38 -6.80
C GLU A 61 -1.27 -11.85 -8.22
N LEU A 62 -1.28 -10.93 -9.19
CA LEU A 62 -0.99 -11.25 -10.58
C LEU A 62 0.47 -11.66 -10.80
N GLN A 63 1.43 -11.09 -10.06
CA GLN A 63 2.82 -11.52 -10.09
C GLN A 63 2.97 -12.97 -9.66
N GLN A 64 2.30 -13.38 -8.58
CA GLN A 64 2.31 -14.77 -8.13
C GLN A 64 1.69 -15.69 -9.18
N GLN A 65 0.55 -15.29 -9.76
CA GLN A 65 -0.15 -16.07 -10.78
C GLN A 65 0.66 -16.25 -12.07
N THR A 66 1.40 -15.22 -12.48
CA THR A 66 2.24 -15.22 -13.70
C THR A 66 3.64 -15.82 -13.48
N GLY A 67 3.95 -16.25 -12.26
CA GLY A 67 5.26 -16.81 -11.91
C GLY A 67 6.39 -15.79 -11.84
N ARG A 68 6.05 -14.52 -11.57
CA ARG A 68 6.98 -13.39 -11.40
C ARG A 68 7.23 -13.01 -9.94
N GLY A 69 6.38 -13.49 -9.02
CA GLY A 69 6.61 -13.38 -7.58
C GLY A 69 7.74 -14.31 -7.16
N ASN A 70 8.77 -13.76 -6.52
CA ASN A 70 9.98 -14.47 -6.08
C ASN A 70 9.86 -14.85 -4.60
#